data_AF-A0A812K2G9-F1
#
_entry.id   AF-A0A812K2G9-F1
#
_cell.length_a   1.000
_cell.length_b   1.000
_cell.length_c   1.000
_cell.angle_alpha   90.00
_cell.angle_beta   90.00
_cell.angle_gamma   90.00
#
_symmetry.space_group_name_H-M   'P 1'
#
loop_
_entity.id
_entity.type
_entity.pdbx_description
1 polymer ?
#
loop_
_entity_poly.entity_id
_entity_poly.type
_entity_poly.pdbx_seq_one_letter_code
_entity_poly.pdbx_strand_id
1 'polypeptide(L)'
;APGIHSNDLPQYQTPWTCSVVGKGTPSPPPAPVIPTPLPASTCIPNYHVNCMRNPNCCDPSARCYQKDKAVAICLQTCKPGIHLNDPPRWQTPWTCSLLTPQGAP
;
A
#
# COMPACT_ATOMS: atom_id res chain seq x y z
N ALA A 1 -26.76 8.91 -6.91
CA ALA A 1 -26.88 7.45 -6.90
C ALA A 1 -25.50 6.86 -6.60
N PRO A 2 -25.40 5.73 -5.88
CA PRO A 2 -24.16 4.94 -5.80
C PRO A 2 -23.59 4.71 -7.19
N GLY A 3 -22.27 4.83 -7.36
CA GLY A 3 -21.67 4.73 -8.69
C GLY A 3 -20.20 5.10 -8.73
N ILE A 4 -19.71 5.37 -9.93
CA ILE A 4 -18.34 5.82 -10.18
C ILE A 4 -18.41 7.31 -10.48
N HIS A 5 -17.58 8.12 -9.81
CA HIS A 5 -17.50 9.53 -10.14
C HIS A 5 -16.61 9.72 -11.37
N SER A 6 -17.21 10.20 -12.46
CA SER A 6 -16.55 10.34 -13.76
C SER A 6 -15.44 11.40 -13.78
N ASN A 7 -15.32 12.20 -12.71
CA ASN A 7 -14.28 13.22 -12.56
C ASN A 7 -13.04 12.71 -11.81
N ASP A 8 -13.07 11.49 -11.29
CA ASP A 8 -11.91 10.86 -10.65
C ASP A 8 -10.93 10.34 -11.72
N LEU A 9 -9.64 10.40 -11.42
CA LEU A 9 -8.61 9.82 -12.30
C LEU A 9 -8.92 8.34 -12.55
N PRO A 10 -8.62 7.79 -13.73
CA PRO A 10 -9.00 6.41 -14.09
C PRO A 10 -8.55 5.35 -13.08
N GLN A 11 -7.44 5.59 -12.38
CA GLN A 11 -6.89 4.70 -11.36
C GLN A 11 -7.56 4.80 -9.97
N TYR A 12 -8.46 5.78 -9.76
CA TYR A 12 -9.17 6.02 -8.50
C TYR A 12 -10.69 6.01 -8.66
N GLN A 13 -11.19 5.61 -9.83
CA GLN A 13 -12.60 5.39 -10.10
C GLN A 13 -13.09 4.10 -9.43
N THR A 14 -13.26 4.13 -8.11
CA THR A 14 -13.81 3.00 -7.35
C THR A 14 -15.31 3.17 -7.13
N PRO A 15 -16.11 2.10 -7.20
CA PRO A 15 -17.55 2.20 -6.96
C PRO A 15 -17.81 2.65 -5.53
N TRP A 16 -18.53 3.76 -5.35
CA TRP A 16 -18.92 4.23 -4.02
C TRP A 16 -20.40 3.98 -3.77
N THR A 17 -20.74 3.73 -2.51
CA THR A 17 -22.13 3.58 -2.06
C THR A 17 -22.56 4.78 -1.24
N CYS A 18 -23.80 5.22 -1.43
CA CYS A 18 -24.40 6.29 -0.65
C CYS A 18 -24.97 5.72 0.65
N SER A 19 -24.09 5.25 1.53
CA SER A 19 -24.45 4.76 2.86
C SER A 19 -24.04 5.77 3.91
N VAL A 20 -24.90 6.03 4.89
CA VAL A 20 -24.56 6.85 6.06
C VAL A 20 -23.49 6.09 6.85
N VAL A 21 -22.29 6.65 6.97
CA VAL A 21 -21.18 6.02 7.71
C VAL A 21 -21.58 5.96 9.19
N GLY A 22 -21.82 4.74 9.68
CA GLY A 22 -22.07 4.41 11.10
C GLY A 22 -23.54 4.46 11.52
N LYS A 23 -24.20 3.31 11.61
CA LYS A 23 -25.43 3.17 12.43
C LYS A 23 -25.02 3.05 13.90
N GLY A 24 -25.50 3.97 14.73
CA GLY A 24 -25.15 4.08 16.14
C GLY A 24 -25.65 2.93 17.00
N THR A 25 -24.80 2.49 17.92
CA THR A 25 -25.21 2.29 19.31
C THR A 25 -25.23 3.66 19.99
N PRO A 26 -26.23 4.00 20.83
CA PRO A 26 -26.12 5.18 21.68
C PRO A 26 -25.09 4.86 22.78
N SER A 27 -23.82 5.06 22.45
CA SER A 27 -22.72 5.03 23.41
C SER A 27 -22.69 6.39 24.12
N PRO A 28 -22.47 6.44 25.46
CA PRO A 28 -22.37 7.70 26.20
C PRO A 28 -21.29 8.62 25.59
N PRO A 29 -21.42 9.95 25.78
CA PRO A 29 -20.66 10.97 25.06
C PRO A 29 -19.15 10.69 25.06
N PRO A 30 -18.46 10.83 23.91
CA PRO A 30 -17.04 10.53 23.82
C PRO A 30 -16.25 11.50 24.70
N ALA A 31 -15.52 10.96 25.68
CA ALA A 31 -14.37 11.65 26.26
C ALA A 31 -13.39 11.99 25.11
N PRO A 32 -12.59 13.07 25.20
CA PRO A 32 -11.62 13.42 24.17
C PRO A 32 -10.69 12.23 23.90
N VAL A 33 -10.88 11.61 22.74
CA VAL A 33 -10.04 10.50 22.26
C VAL A 33 -8.70 11.07 21.85
N ILE A 34 -7.72 10.94 22.73
CA ILE A 34 -6.30 10.97 22.36
C ILE A 34 -6.13 9.86 21.31
N PRO A 35 -5.59 10.12 20.11
CA PRO A 35 -5.43 9.08 19.10
C PRO A 35 -4.56 7.96 19.66
N THR A 36 -5.17 6.80 19.86
CA THR A 36 -4.46 5.56 20.16
C THR A 36 -3.53 5.27 18.99
N PRO A 37 -2.21 5.12 19.19
CA PRO A 37 -1.33 4.75 18.09
C PRO A 37 -1.79 3.41 17.53
N LEU A 38 -2.10 3.39 16.23
CA LEU A 38 -2.29 2.17 15.45
C LEU A 38 -1.13 1.22 15.78
N PRO A 39 -1.36 -0.06 16.12
CA PRO A 39 -0.25 -0.97 16.38
C PRO A 39 0.65 -0.93 15.15
N ALA A 40 1.92 -0.58 15.35
CA ALA A 40 2.90 -0.50 14.28
C ALA A 40 2.82 -1.80 13.48
N SER A 41 2.31 -1.70 12.26
CA SER A 41 2.08 -2.88 11.42
C SER A 41 3.43 -3.54 11.17
N THR A 42 3.64 -4.72 11.74
CA THR A 42 4.93 -5.45 11.71
C THR A 42 5.38 -5.77 10.27
N CYS A 43 4.42 -5.80 9.34
CA CYS A 43 4.64 -6.10 7.93
C CYS A 43 4.17 -4.97 7.01
N ILE A 44 4.73 -4.94 5.80
CA ILE A 44 4.47 -3.97 4.74
C ILE A 44 3.47 -4.57 3.74
N PRO A 45 2.35 -3.89 3.44
CA PRO A 45 1.39 -4.37 2.45
C PRO A 45 1.97 -4.31 1.03
N ASN A 46 1.46 -5.17 0.14
CA ASN A 46 1.92 -5.25 -1.25
C ASN A 46 1.62 -3.97 -2.04
N TYR A 47 2.38 -3.75 -3.11
CA TYR A 47 2.18 -2.75 -4.18
C TYR A 47 2.28 -1.26 -3.82
N HIS A 48 1.92 -0.85 -2.60
CA HIS A 48 1.68 0.57 -2.30
C HIS A 48 2.62 1.19 -1.27
N VAL A 49 3.34 0.38 -0.50
CA VAL A 49 4.17 0.87 0.61
C VAL A 49 5.62 0.52 0.36
N ASN A 50 6.48 1.52 0.57
CA ASN A 50 7.91 1.38 0.39
C ASN A 50 8.52 0.49 1.49
N CYS A 51 9.01 -0.68 1.09
CA CYS A 51 9.59 -1.66 2.00
C CYS A 51 11.12 -1.53 2.16
N MET A 52 11.76 -0.49 1.60
CA MET A 52 13.22 -0.30 1.66
C MET A 52 13.82 -0.35 3.08
N ARG A 53 13.11 0.20 4.07
CA ARG A 53 13.57 0.20 5.47
C ARG A 53 13.07 -1.00 6.27
N ASN A 54 12.01 -1.66 5.80
CA ASN A 54 11.39 -2.81 6.45
C ASN A 54 10.95 -3.81 5.37
N PRO A 55 11.84 -4.70 4.90
CA PRO A 55 11.55 -5.65 3.82
C PRO A 55 10.73 -6.86 4.30
N ASN A 56 9.85 -6.67 5.28
CA ASN A 56 8.95 -7.68 5.79
C ASN A 56 7.58 -7.53 5.13
N CYS A 57 7.28 -8.29 4.08
CA CYS A 57 5.99 -8.22 3.39
C CYS A 57 4.88 -8.94 4.17
N CYS A 58 3.65 -8.39 4.16
CA CYS A 58 2.51 -9.01 4.82
C CYS A 58 2.06 -10.30 4.13
N ASP A 59 2.21 -10.35 2.80
CA ASP A 59 1.95 -11.56 2.03
C ASP A 59 3.20 -12.45 2.07
N PRO A 60 3.09 -13.70 2.56
CA PRO A 60 4.23 -14.62 2.62
C PRO A 60 4.77 -14.99 1.22
N SER A 61 3.94 -14.90 0.17
CA SER A 61 4.38 -15.12 -1.22
C SER A 61 5.05 -13.90 -1.85
N ALA A 62 4.94 -12.73 -1.23
CA ALA A 62 5.57 -11.51 -1.69
C ALA A 62 6.95 -11.34 -1.07
N ARG A 63 7.82 -10.66 -1.81
CA ARG A 63 9.14 -10.24 -1.36
C ARG A 63 9.36 -8.76 -1.67
N CYS A 64 10.21 -8.10 -0.89
CA CYS A 64 10.53 -6.70 -1.09
C CYS A 64 11.52 -6.56 -2.26
N TYR A 65 11.04 -6.12 -3.42
CA TYR A 65 11.87 -5.93 -4.60
C TYR A 65 12.17 -4.46 -4.83
N GLN A 66 13.44 -4.16 -5.05
CA GLN A 66 13.91 -2.82 -5.33
C GLN A 66 13.53 -2.41 -6.76
N LYS A 67 12.93 -1.23 -6.88
CA LYS A 67 12.81 -0.53 -8.15
C LYS A 67 14.11 0.20 -8.42
N ASP A 68 14.39 1.19 -7.59
CA ASP A 68 15.56 2.07 -7.68
C ASP A 68 16.13 2.38 -6.29
N LYS A 69 17.04 3.35 -6.20
CA LYS A 69 17.71 3.72 -4.94
C LYS A 69 16.77 4.32 -3.88
N ALA A 70 15.56 4.71 -4.25
CA ALA A 70 14.59 5.38 -3.36
C ALA A 70 13.33 4.53 -3.11
N VAL A 71 13.03 3.55 -3.96
CA VAL A 71 11.79 2.78 -3.90
C VAL A 71 12.07 1.27 -3.96
N ALA A 72 11.44 0.54 -3.04
CA ALA A 72 11.28 -0.91 -3.10
C ALA A 72 9.86 -1.27 -2.67
N ILE A 73 9.24 -2.26 -3.29
CA ILE A 73 7.84 -2.62 -3.07
C ILE A 73 7.71 -4.13 -2.89
N CYS A 74 6.79 -4.54 -2.02
CA CYS A 74 6.41 -5.94 -1.86
C CYS A 74 5.62 -6.42 -3.10
N LEU A 75 6.23 -7.34 -3.86
CA LEU A 75 5.64 -7.97 -5.06
C LEU A 75 5.81 -9.49 -4.97
N GLN A 76 4.89 -10.24 -5.59
CA GLN A 76 5.04 -11.70 -5.72
C GLN A 76 6.12 -12.08 -6.73
N THR A 77 6.21 -11.32 -7.82
CA THR A 77 7.22 -11.51 -8.86
C THR A 77 7.76 -10.15 -9.30
N CYS A 78 9.03 -10.11 -9.74
CA CYS A 78 9.66 -8.92 -10.28
C CYS A 78 10.52 -9.28 -11.49
N LYS A 79 10.40 -8.51 -12.57
CA LYS A 79 11.23 -8.64 -13.79
C LYS A 79 12.06 -7.37 -13.97
N PRO A 80 13.39 -7.44 -14.07
CA PRO A 80 14.19 -6.23 -14.31
C PRO A 80 13.77 -5.48 -15.58
N GLY A 81 13.88 -4.15 -15.55
CA GLY A 81 13.55 -3.29 -16.69
C GLY A 81 12.36 -2.36 -16.43
N ILE A 82 11.85 -1.73 -17.49
CA ILE A 82 10.76 -0.75 -17.39
C ILE A 82 9.41 -1.48 -17.28
N HIS A 83 8.65 -1.13 -16.25
CA HIS A 83 7.33 -1.67 -15.98
C HIS A 83 6.28 -0.69 -16.52
N LEU A 84 5.59 -1.05 -17.61
CA LEU A 84 4.64 -0.16 -18.28
C LEU A 84 3.32 0.06 -17.53
N ASN A 85 3.06 -0.76 -16.50
CA ASN A 85 1.94 -0.58 -15.57
C ASN A 85 2.22 0.52 -14.53
N ASP A 86 3.47 0.98 -14.37
CA ASP A 86 3.76 2.17 -13.61
C ASP A 86 3.19 3.41 -14.32
N PRO A 87 2.73 4.44 -13.57
CA PRO A 87 2.31 5.70 -14.17
C PRO A 87 3.42 6.27 -15.05
N PRO A 88 3.13 6.92 -16.20
CA PRO A 88 4.15 7.30 -17.19
C PRO A 88 5.35 8.05 -16.61
N ARG A 89 5.13 8.96 -15.65
CA ARG A 89 6.20 9.71 -14.95
C ARG A 89 7.11 8.86 -14.05
N TRP A 90 6.71 7.63 -13.74
CA TRP A 90 7.37 6.70 -12.85
C TRP A 90 7.82 5.42 -13.57
N GLN A 91 7.79 5.36 -14.90
CA GLN A 91 8.29 4.22 -15.69
C GLN A 91 9.83 4.18 -15.72
N THR A 92 10.47 4.15 -14.54
CA THR A 92 11.90 3.97 -14.39
C THR A 92 12.26 2.48 -14.35
N PRO A 93 13.49 2.10 -14.75
CA PRO A 93 13.91 0.71 -14.71
C PRO A 93 13.89 0.15 -13.28
N TRP A 94 13.22 -0.97 -13.10
CA TRP A 94 13.29 -1.77 -11.89
C TRP A 94 14.57 -2.61 -11.91
N THR A 95 15.33 -2.55 -10.83
CA THR A 95 16.47 -3.44 -10.58
C THR A 95 16.02 -4.84 -10.18
N CYS A 96 14.85 -4.95 -9.53
CA CYS A 96 14.30 -6.16 -8.92
C CYS A 96 15.26 -6.84 -7.93
N SER A 97 16.17 -6.08 -7.32
CA SER A 97 17.02 -6.61 -6.26
C SER A 97 16.19 -6.96 -5.03
N LEU A 98 16.35 -8.17 -4.53
CA LEU A 98 15.65 -8.64 -3.34
C LEU A 98 16.24 -7.98 -2.10
N LEU A 99 15.41 -7.30 -1.32
CA LEU A 99 15.78 -6.80 0.00
C LEU A 99 15.35 -7.82 1.06
N THR A 100 16.27 -8.15 1.96
CA THR A 100 16.02 -9.02 3.11
C THR A 100 16.16 -8.23 4.42
N PRO A 101 15.44 -8.60 5.49
CA PRO A 101 15.67 -8.02 6.80
C PRO A 101 17.13 -8.27 7.18
N GLN A 102 17.88 -7.21 7.50
CA GLN A 102 19.27 -7.35 7.96
C GLN A 102 19.28 -8.23 9.22
N GLY A 103 19.75 -9.47 9.10
CA GLY A 103 19.72 -10.46 10.17
C GLY A 103 19.19 -11.85 9.80
N ALA A 104 18.87 -12.12 8.53
CA ALA A 104 18.71 -13.50 8.06
C ALA A 104 20.10 -14.06 7.69
N PRO A 105 20.55 -15.19 8.31
CA PRO A 105 21.82 -15.84 7.98
C PRO A 105 21.83 -16.41 6.55
#